data_AF-A0A931MRS7-F1
#
_entry.id   AF-A0A931MRS7-F1
#
_cell.length_a   1.000
_cell.length_b   1.000
_cell.length_c   1.000
_cell.angle_alpha   90.00
_cell.angle_beta   90.00
_cell.angle_gamma   90.00
#
_symmetry.space_group_name_H-M   'P 1'
#
loop_
_entity.id
_entity.type
_entity.pdbx_description
1 polymer ?
#
loop_
_entity_poly.entity_id
_entity_poly.type
_entity_poly.pdbx_seq_one_letter_code
_entity_poly.pdbx_strand_id
1 'polypeptide(L)'
;MTDIDRNEARLRLQLGEAGAALLRLSESTPAVATALIKLVQVVADEAARTPRFAKALSGVLAAAAEPASPQPAPVAATPVDKQPAERKPVARRGKRSPGPFDPFAVYRTDGEDGLRARLAPLELEQLKDIVAEHNMDYDRLAMRWRTASKLHDRIVERVKAAWTKGDAFR
;
A
#
# COMPACT_ATOMS: atom_id res chain seq x y z
N MET A 1 31.83 10.76 -20.62
CA MET A 1 31.19 10.59 -19.30
C MET A 1 29.75 11.02 -19.44
N THR A 2 28.81 10.08 -19.43
CA THR A 2 27.37 10.35 -19.61
C THR A 2 26.73 10.80 -18.30
N ASP A 3 25.54 11.39 -18.34
CA ASP A 3 24.80 11.77 -17.12
C ASP A 3 24.44 10.56 -16.25
N ILE A 4 24.29 9.38 -16.86
CA ILE A 4 24.07 8.11 -16.14
C ILE A 4 25.30 7.79 -15.28
N ASP A 5 26.50 7.87 -15.84
CA ASP A 5 27.76 7.61 -15.13
C ASP A 5 27.94 8.57 -13.94
N ARG A 6 27.56 9.84 -14.12
CA ARG A 6 27.64 10.86 -13.07
C ARG A 6 26.66 10.58 -11.93
N ASN A 7 25.43 10.15 -12.25
CA ASN A 7 24.43 9.85 -11.23
C ASN A 7 24.80 8.59 -10.44
N GLU A 8 25.32 7.57 -11.12
CA GLU A 8 25.79 6.35 -10.48
C GLU A 8 26.99 6.61 -9.56
N ALA A 9 27.95 7.44 -9.99
CA ALA A 9 29.08 7.85 -9.17
C ALA A 9 28.63 8.62 -7.90
N ARG A 10 27.64 9.50 -8.04
CA ARG A 10 27.06 10.22 -6.90
C ARG A 10 26.39 9.28 -5.90
N LEU A 11 25.63 8.31 -6.39
CA LEU A 11 24.97 7.31 -5.53
C LEU A 11 25.99 6.50 -4.73
N ARG A 12 27.07 6.05 -5.38
CA ARG A 12 28.16 5.32 -4.69
C ARG A 12 28.78 6.13 -3.57
N LEU A 13 29.02 7.43 -3.80
CA LEU A 13 29.56 8.33 -2.78
C LEU A 13 28.59 8.44 -1.59
N GLN A 14 27.30 8.67 -1.84
CA GLN A 14 26.29 8.80 -0.79
C GLN A 14 26.14 7.52 0.04
N LEU A 15 26.22 6.34 -0.59
CA LEU A 15 26.21 5.06 0.12
C LEU A 15 27.44 4.91 1.04
N GLY A 16 28.62 5.35 0.58
CA GLY A 16 29.83 5.36 1.39
C GLY A 16 29.73 6.31 2.58
N GLU A 17 29.20 7.51 2.39
CA GLU A 17 28.98 8.50 3.45
C GLU A 17 27.98 7.99 4.51
N ALA A 18 26.88 7.38 4.08
CA ALA A 18 25.89 6.79 4.98
C ALA A 18 26.48 5.63 5.79
N GLY A 19 27.29 4.76 5.15
CA GLY A 19 28.01 3.70 5.83
C GLY A 19 28.98 4.23 6.89
N ALA A 20 29.77 5.25 6.55
CA ALA A 20 30.68 5.89 7.50
C ALA A 20 29.93 6.55 8.68
N ALA A 21 28.76 7.14 8.44
CA ALA A 21 27.93 7.70 9.50
C ALA A 21 27.41 6.63 10.45
N LEU A 22 26.96 5.48 9.93
CA LEU A 22 26.52 4.34 10.74
C LEU A 22 27.66 3.71 11.56
N LEU A 23 28.88 3.67 11.01
CA LEU A 23 30.07 3.21 11.76
C LEU A 23 30.37 4.13 12.95
N ARG A 24 30.38 5.46 12.75
CA ARG A 24 30.53 6.42 13.86
C ARG A 24 29.41 6.29 14.89
N LEU A 25 28.18 6.06 14.44
CA LEU A 25 27.05 5.82 15.35
C LEU A 25 27.25 4.54 16.17
N SER A 26 27.85 3.50 15.58
CA SER A 26 28.08 2.23 16.26
C SER A 26 29.09 2.32 17.41
N GLU A 27 30.04 3.26 17.33
CA GLU A 27 31.02 3.52 18.40
C GLU A 27 30.35 4.09 19.66
N SER A 28 29.28 4.85 19.50
CA SER A 28 28.54 5.47 20.61
C SER A 28 27.30 4.68 21.03
N THR A 29 26.53 4.16 20.07
CA THR A 29 25.23 3.52 20.27
C THR A 29 25.04 2.31 19.33
N PRO A 30 25.70 1.17 19.62
CA PRO A 30 25.74 0.02 18.71
C PRO A 30 24.36 -0.58 18.43
N ALA A 31 23.46 -0.56 19.43
CA ALA A 31 22.10 -1.06 19.28
C ALA A 31 21.29 -0.23 18.26
N VAL A 32 21.43 1.11 18.29
CA VAL A 32 20.70 2.01 17.38
C VAL A 32 21.25 1.89 15.95
N ALA A 33 22.58 1.83 15.79
CA ALA A 33 23.21 1.60 14.49
C ALA A 33 22.71 0.28 13.85
N THR A 34 22.67 -0.79 14.64
CA THR A 34 22.17 -2.10 14.19
C THR A 34 20.69 -2.04 13.81
N ALA A 35 19.86 -1.36 14.61
CA ALA A 35 18.44 -1.21 14.33
C ALA A 35 18.18 -0.44 13.01
N LEU A 36 18.93 0.64 12.77
CA LEU A 36 18.82 1.43 11.53
C LEU A 36 19.24 0.63 10.30
N ILE A 37 20.34 -0.14 10.39
CA ILE A 37 20.77 -1.03 9.31
C ILE A 37 19.65 -2.02 8.95
N LYS A 38 19.10 -2.71 9.95
CA LYS A 38 18.01 -3.67 9.73
C LYS A 38 16.76 -3.01 9.16
N LEU A 39 16.40 -1.83 9.65
CA LEU A 39 15.25 -1.08 9.15
C LEU A 39 15.41 -0.74 7.67
N VAL A 40 16.57 -0.20 7.28
CA VAL A 40 16.85 0.16 5.88
C VAL A 40 16.82 -1.08 4.98
N GLN A 41 17.37 -2.20 5.44
CA GLN A 41 17.33 -3.48 4.69
C GLN A 41 15.88 -3.93 4.44
N VAL A 42 15.05 -3.97 5.48
CA VAL A 42 13.64 -4.39 5.36
C VAL A 42 12.87 -3.46 4.41
N VAL A 43 13.08 -2.15 4.50
CA VAL A 43 12.43 -1.17 3.61
C VAL A 43 12.89 -1.35 2.16
N ALA A 44 14.18 -1.58 1.93
CA ALA A 44 14.73 -1.81 0.60
C ALA A 44 14.20 -3.11 -0.02
N ASP A 45 14.17 -4.19 0.75
CA ASP A 45 13.65 -5.49 0.30
C ASP A 45 12.16 -5.40 -0.06
N GLU A 46 11.37 -4.70 0.75
CA GLU A 46 9.94 -4.49 0.48
C GLU A 46 9.72 -3.58 -0.73
N ALA A 47 10.56 -2.55 -0.93
CA ALA A 47 10.51 -1.72 -2.13
C ALA A 47 10.89 -2.48 -3.40
N ALA A 48 11.86 -3.40 -3.33
CA ALA A 48 12.21 -4.26 -4.45
C ALA A 48 11.11 -5.28 -4.77
N ARG A 49 10.45 -5.83 -3.73
CA ARG A 49 9.38 -6.84 -3.89
C ARG A 49 8.06 -6.24 -4.36
N THR A 50 7.73 -5.02 -3.93
CA THR A 50 6.41 -4.42 -4.10
C THR A 50 6.50 -3.05 -4.82
N PRO A 51 6.26 -2.97 -6.14
CA PRO A 51 6.34 -1.71 -6.90
C PRO A 51 5.41 -0.60 -6.41
N ARG A 52 4.25 -0.97 -5.84
CA ARG A 52 3.32 -0.01 -5.19
C ARG A 52 3.95 0.64 -3.96
N PHE A 53 4.67 -0.15 -3.15
CA PHE A 53 5.36 0.34 -1.96
C PHE A 53 6.50 1.28 -2.36
N ALA A 54 7.32 0.91 -3.35
CA ALA A 54 8.36 1.80 -3.89
C ALA A 54 7.78 3.15 -4.36
N LYS A 55 6.66 3.14 -5.09
CA LYS A 55 5.99 4.36 -5.54
C LYS A 55 5.44 5.21 -4.38
N ALA A 56 4.86 4.57 -3.36
CA ALA A 56 4.38 5.26 -2.17
C ALA A 56 5.56 5.89 -1.40
N LEU A 57 6.65 5.14 -1.23
CA LEU A 57 7.87 5.59 -0.57
C LEU A 57 8.48 6.81 -1.27
N SER A 58 8.64 6.77 -2.60
CA SER A 58 9.09 7.93 -3.37
C SER A 58 8.18 9.15 -3.21
N GLY A 59 6.86 8.94 -3.17
CA GLY A 59 5.90 10.04 -3.00
C GLY A 59 6.02 10.72 -1.64
N VAL A 60 6.19 9.95 -0.56
CA VAL A 60 6.38 10.50 0.80
C VAL A 60 7.72 11.23 0.92
N LEU A 61 8.80 10.65 0.39
CA LEU A 61 10.14 11.26 0.44
C LEU A 61 10.22 12.54 -0.40
N ALA A 62 9.51 12.60 -1.54
CA ALA A 62 9.41 13.81 -2.35
C ALA A 62 8.62 14.92 -1.62
N ALA A 63 7.50 14.57 -0.97
CA ALA A 63 6.71 15.53 -0.19
C ALA A 63 7.45 16.04 1.05
N ALA A 64 8.35 15.23 1.63
CA ALA A 64 9.21 15.65 2.73
C ALA A 64 10.38 16.56 2.28
N ALA A 65 10.69 16.60 0.99
CA ALA A 65 11.76 17.41 0.41
C ALA A 65 11.28 18.79 -0.10
N GLU A 66 9.97 19.03 -0.20
CA GLU A 66 9.44 20.36 -0.50
C GLU A 66 9.40 21.24 0.76
N PRO A 67 10.09 22.40 0.78
CA PRO A 67 9.92 23.37 1.85
C PRO A 67 8.52 23.98 1.74
N ALA A 68 7.76 23.90 2.84
CA ALA A 68 6.46 24.51 2.98
C ALA A 68 6.50 26.00 2.56
N SER A 69 5.73 26.35 1.53
CA SER A 69 5.22 27.71 1.34
C SER A 69 3.70 27.68 1.56
N PRO A 70 3.14 28.60 2.37
CA PRO A 70 1.75 28.55 2.78
C PRO A 70 0.85 29.28 1.79
N GLN A 71 -0.29 28.69 1.40
CA GLN A 71 -1.44 29.47 0.93
C GLN A 71 -2.75 28.76 1.33
N PRO A 72 -3.79 29.51 1.75
CA PRO A 72 -4.58 29.16 2.93
C PRO A 72 -5.88 28.44 2.58
N ALA A 73 -6.39 27.75 3.59
CA ALA A 73 -7.78 27.34 3.63
C ALA A 73 -8.72 28.56 3.56
N PRO A 74 -9.92 28.38 3.00
CA PRO A 74 -11.11 28.99 3.57
C PRO A 74 -12.02 27.88 4.10
N VAL A 75 -12.16 27.88 5.42
CA VAL A 75 -13.29 27.30 6.14
C VAL A 75 -14.51 28.19 5.87
N ALA A 76 -15.64 27.61 5.46
CA ALA A 76 -16.89 27.64 6.23
C ALA A 76 -18.14 27.38 5.37
N ALA A 77 -19.05 26.65 6.02
CA ALA A 77 -20.51 26.70 5.91
C ALA A 77 -21.21 26.00 4.72
N THR A 78 -21.77 24.83 5.02
CA THR A 78 -23.13 24.44 4.60
C THR A 78 -24.16 25.50 5.03
N PRO A 79 -25.25 25.75 4.26
CA PRO A 79 -26.42 24.87 4.27
C PRO A 79 -27.20 24.66 2.94
N VAL A 80 -27.75 23.44 2.82
CA VAL A 80 -29.07 23.02 2.31
C VAL A 80 -29.52 23.33 0.86
N ASP A 81 -29.81 22.22 0.17
CA ASP A 81 -30.70 21.94 -0.98
C ASP A 81 -30.77 22.88 -2.20
N LYS A 82 -30.29 22.35 -3.34
CA LYS A 82 -31.04 22.19 -4.60
C LYS A 82 -30.18 21.45 -5.65
N GLN A 83 -30.60 20.24 -6.00
CA GLN A 83 -30.28 19.61 -7.29
C GLN A 83 -31.09 20.32 -8.43
N PRO A 84 -30.81 20.20 -9.75
CA PRO A 84 -29.66 19.64 -10.50
C PRO A 84 -29.03 20.64 -11.51
N ALA A 85 -27.77 20.42 -11.90
CA ALA A 85 -27.33 20.61 -13.29
C ALA A 85 -25.97 19.94 -13.53
N GLU A 86 -25.91 19.14 -14.60
CA GLU A 86 -24.74 18.42 -15.09
C GLU A 86 -23.52 19.33 -15.26
N ARG A 87 -22.45 19.03 -14.51
CA ARG A 87 -21.09 19.31 -14.96
C ARG A 87 -20.25 18.07 -14.72
N LYS A 88 -20.07 17.31 -15.79
CA LYS A 88 -19.17 16.16 -15.89
C LYS A 88 -17.78 16.56 -15.39
N PRO A 89 -17.33 16.10 -14.21
CA PRO A 89 -15.94 16.26 -13.82
C PRO A 89 -15.17 15.10 -14.43
N VAL A 90 -14.12 15.40 -15.19
CA VAL A 90 -13.16 14.40 -15.65
C VAL A 90 -12.49 13.81 -14.41
N ALA A 91 -12.96 12.62 -14.01
CA ALA A 91 -12.51 11.94 -12.81
C ALA A 91 -11.01 11.60 -12.91
N ARG A 92 -10.22 12.20 -12.03
CA ARG A 92 -8.85 11.76 -11.73
C ARG A 92 -8.94 10.31 -11.23
N ARG A 93 -8.27 9.41 -11.93
CA ARG A 93 -8.31 7.95 -11.76
C ARG A 93 -8.28 7.55 -10.28
N GLY A 94 -9.41 7.04 -9.80
CA GLY A 94 -9.80 7.02 -8.40
C GLY A 94 -9.03 6.03 -7.52
N LYS A 95 -8.80 6.44 -6.27
CA LYS A 95 -8.77 5.48 -5.17
C LYS A 95 -10.19 4.90 -5.08
N ARG A 96 -10.32 3.58 -5.27
CA ARG A 96 -11.58 2.88 -4.95
C ARG A 96 -11.90 3.08 -3.47
N SER A 97 -13.17 2.95 -3.14
CA SER A 97 -13.59 2.93 -1.73
C SER A 97 -12.83 1.80 -1.01
N PRO A 98 -12.50 1.98 0.28
CA PRO A 98 -12.02 0.89 1.11
C PRO A 98 -13.04 -0.25 1.10
N GLY A 99 -12.56 -1.48 1.12
CA GLY A 99 -13.38 -2.66 1.37
C GLY A 99 -14.09 -2.54 2.72
N PRO A 100 -15.30 -3.12 2.86
CA PRO A 100 -16.10 -3.00 4.08
C PRO A 100 -15.46 -3.64 5.33
N PHE A 101 -14.52 -4.57 5.15
CA PHE A 101 -13.77 -5.20 6.25
C PHE A 101 -12.49 -5.88 5.75
N ASP A 102 -11.59 -6.21 6.67
CA ASP A 102 -10.39 -7.01 6.40
C ASP A 102 -10.72 -8.52 6.40
N PRO A 103 -10.63 -9.22 5.25
CA PRO A 103 -10.95 -10.64 5.14
C PRO A 103 -9.95 -11.54 5.87
N PHE A 104 -8.70 -11.11 6.10
CA PHE A 104 -7.73 -11.88 6.87
C PHE A 104 -8.04 -11.85 8.37
N ALA A 105 -8.53 -10.72 8.88
CA ALA A 105 -9.00 -10.61 10.26
C ALA A 105 -10.22 -11.51 10.50
N VAL A 106 -11.20 -11.50 9.59
CA VAL A 106 -12.39 -12.36 9.68
C VAL A 106 -12.00 -13.84 9.63
N TYR A 107 -11.13 -14.24 8.71
CA TYR A 107 -10.70 -15.64 8.60
C TYR A 107 -9.95 -16.13 9.84
N ARG A 108 -9.19 -15.26 10.52
CA ARG A 108 -8.49 -15.61 11.77
C ARG A 108 -9.46 -15.89 12.92
N THR A 109 -10.58 -15.17 12.98
CA THR A 109 -11.56 -15.28 14.07
C THR A 109 -12.59 -16.37 13.79
N ASP A 110 -13.17 -16.37 12.59
CA ASP A 110 -14.37 -17.14 12.25
C ASP A 110 -14.11 -18.23 11.19
N GLY A 111 -12.86 -18.35 10.70
CA GLY A 111 -12.46 -19.35 9.71
C GLY A 111 -13.04 -19.14 8.31
N GLU A 112 -13.01 -20.20 7.50
CA GLU A 112 -13.48 -20.18 6.11
C GLU A 112 -15.00 -19.93 6.01
N ASP A 113 -15.78 -20.59 6.86
CA ASP A 113 -17.24 -20.48 6.85
C ASP A 113 -17.71 -19.11 7.30
N GLY A 114 -17.08 -18.53 8.32
CA GLY A 114 -17.33 -17.16 8.75
C GLY A 114 -16.97 -16.12 7.68
N LEU A 115 -15.86 -16.32 6.98
CA LEU A 115 -15.50 -15.47 5.84
C LEU A 115 -16.53 -15.56 4.71
N ARG A 116 -16.98 -16.77 4.34
CA ARG A 116 -18.03 -16.93 3.32
C ARG A 116 -19.34 -16.28 3.73
N ALA A 117 -19.75 -16.43 4.99
CA ALA A 117 -20.97 -15.81 5.52
C ALA A 117 -20.90 -14.28 5.46
N ARG A 118 -19.72 -13.69 5.73
CA ARG A 118 -19.48 -12.24 5.64
C ARG A 118 -19.41 -11.71 4.21
N LEU A 119 -18.98 -12.52 3.25
CA LEU A 119 -18.95 -12.16 1.83
C LEU A 119 -20.33 -12.30 1.17
N ALA A 120 -21.16 -13.24 1.63
CA ALA A 120 -22.51 -13.52 1.11
C ALA A 120 -23.40 -12.27 0.88
N PRO A 121 -23.52 -11.32 1.83
CA PRO A 121 -24.38 -10.16 1.66
C PRO A 121 -23.73 -9.00 0.89
N LEU A 122 -22.48 -9.13 0.43
CA LEU A 122 -21.77 -8.02 -0.22
C LEU A 122 -22.14 -7.87 -1.69
N GLU A 123 -22.23 -6.61 -2.11
CA GLU A 123 -22.42 -6.26 -3.50
C GLU A 123 -21.12 -6.44 -4.29
N LEU A 124 -21.27 -6.63 -5.61
CA LEU A 124 -20.16 -6.89 -6.51
C LEU A 124 -19.06 -5.81 -6.46
N GLU A 125 -19.45 -4.56 -6.27
CA GLU A 125 -18.52 -3.45 -6.13
C GLU A 125 -17.72 -3.54 -4.83
N GLN A 126 -18.38 -3.84 -3.70
CA GLN A 126 -17.74 -4.02 -2.40
C GLN A 126 -16.76 -5.21 -2.41
N LEU A 127 -17.10 -6.30 -3.10
CA LEU A 127 -16.20 -7.44 -3.30
C LEU A 127 -14.95 -7.04 -4.09
N LYS A 128 -15.11 -6.22 -5.13
CA LYS A 128 -13.95 -5.71 -5.90
C LYS A 128 -13.14 -4.71 -5.10
N ASP A 129 -13.75 -3.95 -4.20
CA ASP A 129 -13.02 -3.04 -3.32
C ASP A 129 -12.13 -3.81 -2.35
N ILE A 130 -12.61 -4.90 -1.75
CA ILE A 130 -11.79 -5.84 -0.95
C ILE A 130 -10.62 -6.38 -1.78
N VAL A 131 -10.89 -6.87 -3.00
CA VAL A 131 -9.86 -7.42 -3.88
C VAL A 131 -8.80 -6.36 -4.22
N ALA A 132 -9.21 -5.12 -4.47
CA ALA A 132 -8.31 -4.02 -4.80
C ALA A 132 -7.46 -3.59 -3.60
N GLU A 133 -8.07 -3.48 -2.41
CA GLU A 133 -7.40 -3.05 -1.19
C GLU A 133 -6.34 -4.06 -0.74
N HIS A 134 -6.69 -5.35 -0.74
CA HIS A 134 -5.80 -6.43 -0.30
C HIS A 134 -4.95 -7.02 -1.44
N ASN A 135 -4.92 -6.35 -2.60
CA ASN A 135 -4.10 -6.73 -3.76
C ASN A 135 -4.28 -8.21 -4.18
N MET A 136 -5.52 -8.70 -4.14
CA MET A 136 -5.88 -10.10 -4.44
C MET A 136 -6.07 -10.37 -5.95
N ASP A 137 -5.82 -9.37 -6.81
CA ASP A 137 -5.96 -9.43 -8.27
C ASP A 137 -4.60 -9.67 -8.98
N TYR A 138 -4.00 -10.84 -8.77
CA TYR A 138 -2.66 -11.14 -9.30
C TYR A 138 -2.64 -11.39 -10.82
N ASP A 139 -3.75 -11.91 -11.37
CA ASP A 139 -3.93 -12.22 -12.80
C ASP A 139 -4.62 -11.09 -13.57
N ARG A 140 -5.00 -10.01 -12.89
CA ARG A 140 -5.78 -8.87 -13.42
C ARG A 140 -7.14 -9.29 -13.98
N LEU A 141 -7.67 -10.43 -13.56
CA LEU A 141 -8.98 -10.95 -13.98
C LEU A 141 -10.09 -10.62 -13.00
N ALA A 142 -9.78 -10.49 -11.70
CA ALA A 142 -10.80 -10.30 -10.67
C ALA A 142 -11.60 -9.00 -10.89
N MET A 143 -10.93 -7.92 -11.31
CA MET A 143 -11.61 -6.66 -11.63
C MET A 143 -12.57 -6.76 -12.83
N ARG A 144 -12.33 -7.72 -13.73
CA ARG A 144 -13.12 -7.93 -14.96
C ARG A 144 -14.34 -8.82 -14.74
N TRP A 145 -14.38 -9.57 -13.65
CA TRP A 145 -15.50 -10.47 -13.37
C TRP A 145 -16.78 -9.70 -13.04
N ARG A 146 -17.90 -10.27 -13.50
CA ARG A 146 -19.26 -9.77 -13.24
C ARG A 146 -20.06 -10.71 -12.33
N THR A 147 -19.42 -11.73 -11.80
CA THR A 147 -20.06 -12.78 -11.01
C THR A 147 -19.52 -12.73 -9.58
N ALA A 148 -20.40 -12.52 -8.60
CA ALA A 148 -20.04 -12.47 -7.19
C ALA A 148 -19.38 -13.78 -6.71
N SER A 149 -19.91 -14.94 -7.09
CA SER A 149 -19.34 -16.25 -6.73
C SER A 149 -17.85 -16.37 -7.04
N LYS A 150 -17.41 -15.94 -8.24
CA LYS A 150 -15.99 -15.99 -8.61
C LYS A 150 -15.12 -15.09 -7.73
N LEU A 151 -15.65 -13.93 -7.34
CA LEU A 151 -14.96 -13.02 -6.42
C LEU A 151 -14.89 -13.61 -5.01
N HIS A 152 -15.94 -14.31 -4.54
CA HIS A 152 -15.94 -14.99 -3.24
C HIS A 152 -14.86 -16.06 -3.21
N ASP A 153 -14.86 -16.94 -4.22
CA ASP A 153 -13.89 -18.02 -4.33
C ASP A 153 -12.46 -17.48 -4.36
N ARG A 154 -12.22 -16.39 -5.10
CA ARG A 154 -10.91 -15.72 -5.16
C ARG A 154 -10.47 -15.16 -3.82
N ILE A 155 -11.36 -14.46 -3.11
CA ILE A 155 -11.04 -13.89 -1.79
C ILE A 155 -10.72 -15.03 -0.81
N VAL A 156 -11.56 -16.06 -0.75
CA VAL A 156 -11.38 -17.21 0.15
C VAL A 156 -10.10 -17.99 -0.16
N GLU A 157 -9.87 -18.33 -1.43
CA GLU A 157 -8.67 -19.02 -1.90
C GLU A 157 -7.41 -18.26 -1.47
N ARG A 158 -7.40 -16.94 -1.66
CA ARG A 158 -6.22 -16.12 -1.38
C ARG A 158 -5.93 -15.98 0.11
N VAL A 159 -6.98 -15.80 0.91
CA VAL A 159 -6.85 -15.74 2.37
C VAL A 159 -6.36 -17.08 2.91
N LYS A 160 -6.92 -18.20 2.44
CA LYS A 160 -6.48 -19.55 2.83
C LYS A 160 -5.04 -19.83 2.45
N ALA A 161 -4.64 -19.53 1.21
CA ALA A 161 -3.27 -19.73 0.74
C ALA A 161 -2.24 -18.89 1.54
N ALA A 162 -2.61 -17.67 1.92
CA ALA A 162 -1.77 -16.83 2.78
C ALA A 162 -1.71 -17.38 4.22
N TRP A 163 -2.83 -17.89 4.74
CA TRP A 163 -2.90 -18.50 6.06
C TRP A 163 -2.03 -19.76 6.17
N THR A 164 -2.20 -20.74 5.26
CA THR A 164 -1.40 -21.98 5.26
C THR A 164 0.10 -21.70 5.12
N LYS A 165 0.48 -20.69 4.33
CA LYS A 165 1.88 -20.29 4.23
C LYS A 165 2.40 -19.69 5.53
N GLY A 166 1.60 -18.89 6.23
CA GLY A 166 1.98 -18.28 7.51
C GLY A 166 1.99 -19.27 8.68
N ASP A 167 1.10 -20.27 8.65
CA ASP A 167 1.01 -21.35 9.64
C ASP A 167 2.26 -22.22 9.65
N ALA A 168 2.88 -22.44 8.49
CA ALA A 168 4.14 -23.17 8.38
C ALA A 168 5.35 -22.50 9.08
N PHE A 169 5.21 -21.23 9.50
CA PHE A 169 6.25 -20.48 10.22
C PHE A 169 5.84 -20.13 11.66
N ARG A 170 4.74 -20.72 12.17
CA ARG A 170 4.21 -20.42 13.51
C ARG A 170 4.42 -21.54 14.50
#